data_AF-A0A2S0K6C5-F1
#
_entry.id   AF-A0A2S0K6C5-F1
#
_cell.length_a   1.000
_cell.length_b   1.000
_cell.length_c   1.000
_cell.angle_alpha   90.00
_cell.angle_beta   90.00
_cell.angle_gamma   90.00
#
_symmetry.space_group_name_H-M   'P 1'
#
loop_
_entity.id
_entity.type
_entity.pdbx_description
1 polymer ?
#
loop_
_entity_poly.entity_id
_entity_poly.type
_entity_poly.pdbx_seq_one_letter_code
_entity_poly.pdbx_strand_id
1 'polypeptide(L)'
;MKINLDKLKELVEAGDVSAIEKHVLEESLEKGDLSLAVKANKDVKSEFESERDKYHSKALETWKSNNLETLIEEEVNKRNPQETPEQKTIRELKERLDAQEKEAKRSAMKETALTYATDKGYDVKFATKWIDKLLGDDETVTNTTLDEFKTDFDAVVQAQVDSKFKELGRDIDKPGGGSSSVTNLSELASAANIRK
;
A
#
# COMPACT_ATOMS: atom_id res chain seq x y z
N MET A 1 -25.67 50.05 -46.76
CA MET A 1 -25.52 51.28 -45.99
C MET A 1 -26.70 52.16 -46.31
N LYS A 2 -27.41 52.65 -45.30
CA LYS A 2 -28.56 53.54 -45.48
C LYS A 2 -28.24 54.88 -44.84
N ILE A 3 -27.64 55.77 -45.61
CA ILE A 3 -27.31 57.12 -45.15
C ILE A 3 -28.54 58.01 -45.31
N ASN A 4 -28.94 58.70 -44.24
CA ASN A 4 -29.92 59.79 -44.34
C ASN A 4 -29.19 61.08 -44.76
N LEU A 5 -29.26 61.40 -46.06
CA LEU A 5 -28.53 62.51 -46.65
C LEU A 5 -28.95 63.88 -46.11
N ASP A 6 -30.21 64.05 -45.72
CA ASP A 6 -30.70 65.34 -45.19
C ASP A 6 -30.20 65.56 -43.77
N LYS A 7 -30.25 64.52 -42.93
CA LYS A 7 -29.67 64.55 -41.58
C LYS A 7 -28.15 64.74 -41.61
N LEU A 8 -27.45 64.07 -42.53
CA LEU A 8 -26.00 64.24 -42.68
C LEU A 8 -25.62 65.68 -43.05
N LYS A 9 -26.36 66.32 -43.95
CA LYS A 9 -26.12 67.73 -44.31
C LYS A 9 -26.31 68.68 -43.13
N GLU A 10 -27.39 68.50 -42.38
CA GLU A 10 -27.66 69.29 -41.18
C GLU A 10 -26.54 69.16 -40.14
N LEU A 11 -26.04 67.93 -39.93
CA LEU A 11 -24.94 67.67 -39.00
C LEU A 11 -23.60 68.24 -39.47
N VAL A 12 -23.33 68.24 -40.78
CA VAL A 12 -22.14 68.86 -41.38
C VAL A 12 -22.19 70.38 -41.27
N GLU A 13 -23.36 70.99 -41.47
CA GLU A 13 -23.56 72.44 -41.29
C GLU A 13 -23.45 72.86 -39.81
N ALA A 14 -23.88 72.00 -38.90
CA ALA A 14 -23.71 72.20 -37.46
C ALA A 14 -22.24 72.04 -36.99
N GLY A 15 -21.37 71.46 -37.81
CA GLY A 15 -19.94 71.29 -37.52
C GLY A 15 -19.63 70.29 -36.40
N ASP A 16 -20.60 69.46 -35.98
CA ASP A 16 -20.43 68.49 -34.90
C ASP A 16 -19.90 67.16 -35.44
N VAL A 17 -18.57 67.01 -35.40
CA VAL A 17 -17.86 65.81 -35.86
C VAL A 17 -18.32 64.55 -35.12
N SER A 18 -18.63 64.64 -33.83
CA SER A 18 -19.07 63.49 -33.02
C SER A 18 -20.46 63.01 -33.45
N ALA A 19 -21.39 63.94 -33.71
CA ALA A 19 -22.72 63.60 -34.20
C ALA A 19 -22.69 63.04 -35.63
N ILE A 20 -21.77 63.51 -36.47
CA ILE A 20 -21.52 62.95 -37.81
C ILE A 20 -20.99 61.52 -37.71
N GLU A 21 -19.96 61.28 -36.89
CA GLU A 21 -19.39 59.95 -36.68
C GLU A 21 -20.44 58.96 -36.19
N LYS A 22 -21.26 59.36 -35.22
CA LYS A 22 -22.37 58.55 -34.72
C LYS A 22 -23.39 58.21 -35.82
N HIS A 23 -23.81 59.20 -36.60
CA HIS A 23 -24.78 58.96 -37.67
C HIS A 23 -24.24 58.02 -38.75
N VAL A 24 -22.95 58.13 -39.09
CA VAL A 24 -22.30 57.33 -40.13
C VAL A 24 -22.00 55.92 -39.64
N LEU A 25 -21.44 55.76 -38.43
CA LEU A 25 -20.94 54.49 -37.91
C LEU A 25 -22.00 53.68 -37.16
N GLU A 26 -22.92 54.31 -36.43
CA GLU A 26 -23.92 53.62 -35.61
C GLU A 26 -25.30 53.53 -36.27
N GLU A 27 -25.74 54.61 -36.95
CA GLU A 27 -27.10 54.68 -37.50
C GLU A 27 -27.22 54.22 -38.96
N SER A 28 -26.15 54.38 -39.77
CA SER A 28 -26.20 54.16 -41.22
C SER A 28 -25.60 52.83 -41.70
N LEU A 29 -24.71 52.21 -40.90
CA LEU A 29 -24.07 50.93 -41.24
C LEU A 29 -25.02 49.75 -40.99
N GLU A 30 -25.19 48.91 -42.00
CA GLU A 30 -25.93 47.65 -41.88
C GLU A 30 -24.96 46.47 -41.78
N LYS A 31 -25.39 45.36 -41.16
CA LYS A 31 -24.56 44.13 -41.00
C LYS A 31 -23.98 43.62 -42.32
N GLY A 32 -24.68 43.83 -43.44
CA GLY A 32 -24.21 43.44 -44.78
C GLY A 32 -23.03 44.27 -45.28
N ASP A 33 -22.90 45.52 -44.85
CA ASP A 33 -21.86 46.44 -45.30
C ASP A 33 -20.47 46.03 -44.79
N LEU A 34 -20.40 45.48 -43.57
CA LEU A 34 -19.14 44.98 -43.01
C LEU A 34 -18.60 43.82 -43.87
N SER A 35 -19.47 42.93 -44.35
CA SER A 35 -19.08 41.82 -45.22
C SER A 35 -18.62 42.31 -46.60
N LEU A 36 -19.24 43.36 -47.13
CA LEU A 36 -18.82 43.99 -48.38
C LEU A 36 -17.47 44.70 -48.22
N ALA A 37 -17.29 45.44 -47.12
CA ALA A 37 -16.04 46.15 -46.80
C ALA A 37 -14.85 45.17 -46.66
N VAL A 38 -15.05 44.04 -45.97
CA VAL A 38 -14.04 42.97 -45.86
C VAL A 38 -13.70 42.33 -47.21
N LYS A 39 -14.63 42.30 -48.17
CA LYS A 39 -14.36 41.76 -49.53
C LYS A 39 -13.68 42.77 -50.45
N ALA A 40 -14.03 44.05 -50.33
CA ALA A 40 -13.63 45.09 -51.27
C ALA A 40 -12.35 45.83 -50.85
N ASN A 41 -12.09 45.98 -49.55
CA ASN A 41 -10.95 46.73 -49.03
C ASN A 41 -9.93 45.80 -48.38
N LYS A 42 -8.69 45.84 -48.89
CA LYS A 42 -7.58 45.00 -48.41
C LYS A 42 -7.16 45.32 -46.98
N ASP A 43 -7.17 46.59 -46.59
CA ASP A 43 -6.73 47.02 -45.25
C ASP A 43 -7.75 46.59 -44.20
N VAL A 44 -9.04 46.82 -44.47
CA VAL A 44 -10.16 46.35 -43.63
C VAL A 44 -10.15 44.83 -43.50
N LYS A 45 -9.87 44.12 -44.60
CA LYS A 45 -9.75 42.65 -44.56
C LYS A 45 -8.59 42.20 -43.67
N SER A 46 -7.43 42.82 -43.81
CA SER A 46 -6.23 42.49 -43.05
C SER A 46 -6.42 42.72 -41.56
N GLU A 47 -7.05 43.83 -41.17
CA GLU A 47 -7.34 44.12 -39.76
C GLU A 47 -8.37 43.15 -39.19
N PHE A 48 -9.45 42.88 -39.93
CA PHE A 48 -10.49 41.94 -39.52
C PHE A 48 -9.94 40.51 -39.34
N GLU A 49 -9.07 40.06 -40.26
CA GLU A 49 -8.39 38.77 -40.15
C GLU A 49 -7.44 38.74 -38.94
N SER A 50 -6.66 39.80 -38.71
CA SER A 50 -5.76 39.91 -37.55
C SER A 50 -6.50 39.87 -36.21
N GLU A 51 -7.61 40.59 -36.08
CA GLU A 51 -8.44 40.53 -34.87
C GLU A 51 -9.03 39.14 -34.68
N ARG A 52 -9.56 38.54 -35.74
CA ARG A 52 -10.13 37.20 -35.69
C ARG A 52 -9.07 36.16 -35.29
N ASP A 53 -7.86 36.26 -35.80
CA ASP A 53 -6.75 35.38 -35.46
C ASP A 53 -6.31 35.56 -34.00
N LYS A 54 -6.34 36.80 -33.46
CA LYS A 54 -6.12 37.04 -32.02
C LYS A 54 -7.22 36.39 -31.17
N TYR A 55 -8.49 36.54 -31.55
CA TYR A 55 -9.61 35.92 -30.85
C TYR A 55 -9.54 34.39 -30.91
N HIS A 56 -9.25 33.82 -32.07
CA HIS A 56 -9.07 32.37 -32.23
C HIS A 56 -7.88 31.87 -31.41
N SER A 57 -6.74 32.56 -31.45
CA SER A 57 -5.57 32.21 -30.65
C SER A 57 -5.89 32.26 -29.15
N LYS A 58 -6.56 33.32 -28.67
CA LYS A 58 -6.97 33.44 -27.27
C LYS A 58 -7.98 32.36 -26.86
N ALA A 59 -8.96 32.07 -27.72
CA ALA A 59 -9.94 31.02 -27.48
C ALA A 59 -9.28 29.64 -27.43
N LEU A 60 -8.32 29.37 -28.33
CA LEU A 60 -7.54 28.14 -28.33
C LEU A 60 -6.67 28.04 -27.07
N GLU A 61 -5.96 29.09 -26.68
CA GLU A 61 -5.14 29.07 -25.46
C GLU A 61 -5.99 28.91 -24.20
N THR A 62 -7.17 29.53 -24.15
CA THR A 62 -8.12 29.36 -23.03
C THR A 62 -8.67 27.94 -23.00
N TRP A 63 -9.05 27.39 -24.16
CA TRP A 63 -9.49 26.01 -24.25
C TRP A 63 -8.38 25.03 -23.83
N LYS A 64 -7.15 25.24 -24.33
CA LYS A 64 -5.97 24.46 -23.95
C LYS A 64 -5.74 24.51 -22.45
N SER A 65 -5.68 25.70 -21.86
CA SER A 65 -5.47 25.86 -20.42
C SER A 65 -6.56 25.19 -19.58
N ASN A 66 -7.81 25.18 -20.06
CA ASN A 66 -8.93 24.63 -19.29
C ASN A 66 -9.15 23.12 -19.51
N ASN A 67 -8.70 22.56 -20.64
CA ASN A 67 -9.07 21.20 -21.06
C ASN A 67 -7.88 20.29 -21.34
N LEU A 68 -6.70 20.81 -21.74
CA LEU A 68 -5.56 19.93 -22.04
C LEU A 68 -5.08 19.18 -20.80
N GLU A 69 -5.04 19.84 -19.64
CA GLU A 69 -4.57 19.20 -18.41
C GLU A 69 -5.47 18.01 -18.03
N THR A 70 -6.80 18.20 -18.06
CA THR A 70 -7.77 17.12 -17.85
C THR A 70 -7.67 16.01 -18.88
N LEU A 71 -7.53 16.33 -20.17
CA LEU A 71 -7.40 15.32 -21.24
C LEU A 71 -6.08 14.56 -21.16
N ILE A 72 -5.00 15.23 -20.76
CA ILE A 72 -3.69 14.62 -20.52
C ILE A 72 -3.80 13.71 -19.30
N GLU A 73 -4.39 14.15 -18.20
CA GLU A 73 -4.62 13.33 -17.01
C GLU A 73 -5.50 12.12 -17.31
N GLU A 74 -6.59 12.26 -18.07
CA GLU A 74 -7.44 11.14 -18.48
C GLU A 74 -6.70 10.12 -19.36
N GLU A 75 -5.93 10.56 -20.35
CA GLU A 75 -5.14 9.66 -21.20
C GLU A 75 -3.94 9.06 -20.48
N VAL A 76 -3.30 9.81 -19.57
CA VAL A 76 -2.24 9.31 -18.68
C VAL A 76 -2.82 8.28 -17.73
N ASN A 77 -3.98 8.51 -17.13
CA ASN A 77 -4.67 7.55 -16.25
C ASN A 77 -5.12 6.29 -17.01
N LYS A 78 -5.55 6.42 -18.26
CA LYS A 78 -5.91 5.27 -19.12
C LYS A 78 -4.70 4.45 -19.55
N ARG A 79 -3.56 5.10 -19.84
CA ARG A 79 -2.35 4.44 -20.37
C ARG A 79 -1.37 3.99 -19.28
N ASN A 80 -1.37 4.66 -18.13
CA ASN A 80 -0.56 4.37 -16.96
C ASN A 80 -1.45 4.27 -15.71
N PRO A 81 -2.08 3.10 -15.45
CA PRO A 81 -2.60 2.76 -14.13
C PRO A 81 -1.46 2.46 -13.14
N GLN A 82 -0.48 3.35 -13.02
CA GLN A 82 0.68 3.26 -12.14
C GLN A 82 0.76 4.54 -11.29
N GLU A 83 0.08 4.46 -10.14
CA GLU A 83 0.11 5.29 -8.94
C GLU A 83 0.79 6.68 -9.01
N THR A 84 -0.01 7.72 -8.76
CA THR A 84 0.48 9.07 -8.44
C THR A 84 1.40 9.06 -7.21
N PRO A 85 2.25 10.08 -6.98
CA PRO A 85 3.14 10.13 -5.81
C PRO A 85 2.40 9.97 -4.47
N GLU A 86 1.17 10.51 -4.38
CA GLU A 86 0.28 10.33 -3.23
C GLU A 86 -0.28 8.91 -3.12
N GLN A 87 -0.55 8.23 -4.23
CA GLN A 87 -0.92 6.81 -4.19
C GLN A 87 0.26 5.92 -3.86
N LYS A 88 1.48 6.27 -4.29
CA LYS A 88 2.71 5.56 -3.91
C LYS A 88 2.97 5.70 -2.41
N THR A 89 2.79 6.90 -1.84
CA THR A 89 2.88 7.07 -0.38
C THR A 89 1.77 6.31 0.34
N ILE A 90 0.53 6.30 -0.17
CA ILE A 90 -0.55 5.48 0.40
C ILE A 90 -0.23 3.98 0.30
N ARG A 91 0.36 3.50 -0.80
CA ARG A 91 0.78 2.10 -0.94
C ARG A 91 1.90 1.76 0.03
N GLU A 92 2.94 2.59 0.11
CA GLU A 92 4.04 2.42 1.07
C GLU A 92 3.54 2.46 2.52
N LEU A 93 2.59 3.35 2.83
CA LEU A 93 1.94 3.41 4.14
C LEU A 93 1.11 2.16 4.42
N LYS A 94 0.33 1.66 3.45
CA LYS A 94 -0.44 0.41 3.58
C LYS A 94 0.47 -0.79 3.76
N GLU A 95 1.52 -0.91 2.96
CA GLU A 95 2.50 -2.01 3.06
C GLU A 95 3.21 -1.98 4.42
N ARG A 96 3.57 -0.79 4.90
CA ARG A 96 4.14 -0.62 6.25
C ARG A 96 3.14 -1.01 7.34
N LEU A 97 1.86 -0.65 7.17
CA LEU A 97 0.81 -0.96 8.14
C LEU A 97 0.50 -2.46 8.15
N ASP A 98 0.40 -3.10 6.99
CA ASP A 98 0.23 -4.55 6.86
C ASP A 98 1.44 -5.31 7.44
N ALA A 99 2.66 -4.83 7.22
CA ALA A 99 3.86 -5.40 7.82
C ALA A 99 3.84 -5.27 9.36
N GLN A 100 3.45 -4.10 9.88
CA GLN A 100 3.29 -3.87 11.33
C GLN A 100 2.18 -4.73 11.93
N GLU A 101 1.04 -4.87 11.27
CA GLU A 101 -0.04 -5.75 11.73
C GLU A 101 0.40 -7.21 11.74
N LYS A 102 1.16 -7.65 10.72
CA LYS A 102 1.70 -9.00 10.67
C LYS A 102 2.71 -9.23 11.80
N GLU A 103 3.58 -8.27 12.07
CA GLU A 103 4.55 -8.35 13.16
C GLU A 103 3.88 -8.32 14.54
N ALA A 104 2.84 -7.52 14.72
CA ALA A 104 2.04 -7.47 15.93
C ALA A 104 1.29 -8.79 16.17
N LYS A 105 0.62 -9.33 15.13
CA LYS A 105 -0.03 -10.66 15.18
C LYS A 105 0.98 -11.75 15.54
N ARG A 106 2.16 -11.74 14.90
CA ARG A 106 3.24 -12.69 15.20
C ARG A 106 3.75 -12.56 16.63
N SER A 107 3.89 -11.34 17.14
CA SER A 107 4.33 -11.10 18.52
C SER A 107 3.30 -11.58 19.54
N ALA A 108 2.02 -11.33 19.30
CA ALA A 108 0.93 -11.85 20.13
C ALA A 108 0.86 -13.39 20.12
N MET A 109 1.05 -14.01 18.96
CA MET A 109 1.15 -15.47 18.82
C MET A 109 2.38 -16.03 19.55
N LYS A 110 3.50 -15.32 19.52
CA LYS A 110 4.70 -15.71 20.26
C LYS A 110 4.46 -15.66 21.78
N GLU A 111 3.82 -14.60 22.27
CA GLU A 111 3.51 -14.44 23.70
C GLU A 111 2.57 -15.53 24.21
N THR A 112 1.52 -15.84 23.46
CA THR A 112 0.60 -16.95 23.77
C THR A 112 1.31 -18.30 23.76
N ALA A 113 2.12 -18.58 22.72
CA ALA A 113 2.92 -19.81 22.66
C ALA A 113 3.97 -19.91 23.79
N LEU A 114 4.58 -18.79 24.20
CA LEU A 114 5.50 -18.75 25.34
C LEU A 114 4.80 -19.04 26.66
N THR A 115 3.57 -18.52 26.81
CA THR A 115 2.72 -18.78 27.98
C THR A 115 2.34 -20.27 28.02
N TYR A 116 1.86 -20.82 26.91
CA TYR A 116 1.55 -22.26 26.77
C TYR A 116 2.77 -23.14 27.08
N ALA A 117 3.94 -22.80 26.55
CA ALA A 117 5.17 -23.52 26.82
C ALA A 117 5.57 -23.50 28.29
N THR A 118 5.39 -22.35 28.94
CA THR A 118 5.64 -22.19 30.38
C THR A 118 4.67 -23.03 31.20
N ASP A 119 3.37 -23.01 30.85
CA ASP A 119 2.31 -23.78 31.51
C ASP A 119 2.51 -25.29 31.35
N LYS A 120 3.03 -25.74 30.21
CA LYS A 120 3.39 -27.14 29.93
C LYS A 120 4.72 -27.57 30.54
N GLY A 121 5.43 -26.67 31.20
CA GLY A 121 6.71 -26.96 31.86
C GLY A 121 7.86 -27.17 30.87
N TYR A 122 7.79 -26.58 29.68
CA TYR A 122 8.91 -26.60 28.74
C TYR A 122 10.08 -25.77 29.30
N ASP A 123 11.30 -26.23 29.02
CA ASP A 123 12.50 -25.53 29.45
C ASP A 123 12.53 -24.10 28.88
N VAL A 124 12.87 -23.11 29.72
CA VAL A 124 12.84 -21.69 29.34
C VAL A 124 13.80 -21.39 28.18
N LYS A 125 14.96 -22.06 28.13
CA LYS A 125 15.93 -21.89 27.03
C LYS A 125 15.42 -22.55 25.74
N PHE A 126 14.66 -23.64 25.86
CA PHE A 126 13.97 -24.23 24.73
C PHE A 126 12.90 -23.28 24.19
N ALA A 127 11.98 -22.83 25.05
CA ALA A 127 10.86 -21.97 24.68
C ALA A 127 11.34 -20.67 24.01
N THR A 128 12.28 -19.95 24.63
CA THR A 128 12.79 -18.66 24.10
C THR A 128 13.55 -18.79 22.78
N LYS A 129 14.18 -19.94 22.50
CA LYS A 129 14.98 -20.16 21.27
C LYS A 129 14.18 -20.74 20.11
N TRP A 130 13.17 -21.56 20.40
CA TRP A 130 12.51 -22.39 19.39
C TRP A 130 11.10 -21.95 19.06
N ILE A 131 10.38 -21.25 19.94
CA ILE A 131 9.00 -20.82 19.68
C ILE A 131 8.91 -19.94 18.42
N ASP A 132 9.87 -19.04 18.21
CA ASP A 132 9.91 -18.21 16.98
C ASP A 132 10.04 -19.01 15.68
N LYS A 133 10.66 -20.19 15.77
CA LYS A 133 10.94 -21.08 14.64
C LYS A 133 9.84 -22.12 14.43
N LEU A 134 9.04 -22.37 15.46
CA LEU A 134 7.95 -23.36 15.47
C LEU A 134 6.56 -22.70 15.42
N LEU A 135 6.51 -21.36 15.33
CA LEU A 135 5.26 -20.61 15.17
C LEU A 135 4.64 -20.93 13.80
N GLY A 136 3.45 -21.53 13.81
CA GLY A 136 2.67 -21.88 12.63
C GLY A 136 1.72 -20.76 12.17
N ASP A 137 0.86 -21.08 11.21
CA ASP A 137 -0.13 -20.14 10.68
C ASP A 137 -1.18 -19.71 11.72
N ASP A 138 -1.42 -20.55 12.72
CA ASP A 138 -2.31 -20.27 13.84
C ASP A 138 -1.83 -20.89 15.17
N GLU A 139 -2.54 -20.56 16.26
CA GLU A 139 -2.24 -21.03 17.62
C GLU A 139 -2.36 -22.56 17.75
N THR A 140 -3.33 -23.18 17.08
CA THR A 140 -3.56 -24.64 17.17
C THR A 140 -2.46 -25.44 16.50
N VAL A 141 -2.01 -25.00 15.33
CA VAL A 141 -0.88 -25.58 14.60
C VAL A 141 0.41 -25.38 15.38
N THR A 142 0.60 -24.20 15.98
CA THR A 142 1.77 -23.91 16.83
C THR A 142 1.82 -24.84 18.03
N ASN A 143 0.73 -24.98 18.77
CA ASN A 143 0.68 -25.84 19.96
C ASN A 143 0.88 -27.31 19.59
N THR A 144 0.26 -27.78 18.50
CA THR A 144 0.45 -29.15 18.00
C THR A 144 1.90 -29.42 17.62
N THR A 145 2.52 -28.51 16.88
CA THR A 145 3.93 -28.63 16.46
C THR A 145 4.87 -28.65 17.66
N LEU A 146 4.60 -27.82 18.69
CA LEU A 146 5.38 -27.80 19.93
C LEU A 146 5.26 -29.14 20.69
N ASP A 147 4.06 -29.70 20.77
CA ASP A 147 3.80 -30.96 21.47
C ASP A 147 4.44 -32.16 20.75
N GLU A 148 4.34 -32.22 19.42
CA GLU A 148 4.99 -33.24 18.58
C GLU A 148 6.51 -33.16 18.72
N PHE A 149 7.09 -31.97 18.58
CA PHE A 149 8.52 -31.77 18.73
C PHE A 149 9.01 -32.20 20.13
N LYS A 150 8.26 -31.85 21.18
CA LYS A 150 8.62 -32.25 22.55
C LYS A 150 8.61 -33.76 22.71
N THR A 151 7.61 -34.43 22.15
CA THR A 151 7.47 -35.89 22.20
C THR A 151 8.65 -36.58 21.52
N ASP A 152 9.01 -36.14 20.33
CA ASP A 152 10.16 -36.69 19.58
C ASP A 152 11.48 -36.40 20.31
N PHE A 153 11.64 -35.18 20.85
CA PHE A 153 12.84 -34.81 21.59
C PHE A 153 13.00 -35.65 22.87
N ASP A 154 11.92 -35.85 23.63
CA ASP A 154 11.95 -36.69 24.83
C ASP A 154 12.30 -38.13 24.49
N ALA A 155 11.77 -38.68 23.40
CA ALA A 155 12.11 -40.03 22.94
C ALA A 155 13.62 -40.17 22.64
N VAL A 156 14.22 -39.16 22.00
CA VAL A 156 15.67 -39.14 21.73
C VAL A 156 16.48 -39.05 23.03
N VAL A 157 16.07 -38.19 23.97
CA VAL A 157 16.73 -38.06 25.27
C VAL A 157 16.65 -39.38 26.05
N GLN A 158 15.47 -40.01 26.10
CA GLN A 158 15.30 -41.31 26.75
C GLN A 158 16.17 -42.39 26.10
N ALA A 159 16.20 -42.47 24.77
CA ALA A 159 17.06 -43.43 24.06
C ALA A 159 18.56 -43.23 24.36
N GLN A 160 19.02 -41.98 24.46
CA GLN A 160 20.41 -41.68 24.85
C GLN A 160 20.69 -42.03 26.31
N VAL A 161 19.77 -41.71 27.23
CA VAL A 161 19.90 -42.05 28.64
C VAL A 161 19.92 -43.56 28.83
N ASP A 162 19.03 -44.30 28.17
CA ASP A 162 19.02 -45.77 28.15
C ASP A 162 20.32 -46.33 27.57
N SER A 163 20.84 -45.77 26.49
CA SER A 163 22.13 -46.16 25.93
C SER A 163 23.27 -45.92 26.92
N LYS A 164 23.26 -44.79 27.64
CA LYS A 164 24.27 -44.48 28.65
C LYS A 164 24.16 -45.36 29.88
N PHE A 165 22.96 -45.71 30.31
CA PHE A 165 22.74 -46.70 31.37
C PHE A 165 23.17 -48.10 30.95
N LYS A 166 23.01 -48.48 29.67
CA LYS A 166 23.54 -49.74 29.14
C LYS A 166 25.07 -49.72 29.03
N GLU A 167 25.66 -48.60 28.63
CA GLU A 167 27.11 -48.43 28.48
C GLU A 167 27.85 -48.37 29.84
N LEU A 168 27.26 -47.66 30.82
CA LEU A 168 27.80 -47.53 32.18
C LEU A 168 27.31 -48.62 33.12
N GLY A 169 26.30 -49.38 32.70
CA GLY A 169 25.81 -50.55 33.41
C GLY A 169 26.89 -51.60 33.41
N ARG A 170 27.39 -51.96 34.59
CA ARG A 170 28.23 -53.15 34.73
C ARG A 170 27.42 -54.34 34.26
N ASP A 171 27.87 -55.00 33.19
CA ASP A 171 27.53 -56.39 32.95
C ASP A 171 27.92 -57.16 34.22
N ILE A 172 26.91 -57.55 35.00
CA ILE A 172 27.13 -58.54 36.05
C ILE A 172 27.26 -59.86 35.30
N ASP A 173 28.48 -60.11 34.83
CA ASP A 173 28.85 -61.41 34.32
C ASP A 173 28.51 -62.41 35.42
N LYS A 174 27.49 -63.23 35.15
CA LYS A 174 26.81 -64.09 36.13
C LYS A 174 27.87 -64.93 36.84
N PRO A 175 28.19 -64.70 38.12
CA PRO A 175 29.05 -65.64 38.82
C PRO A 175 28.21 -66.89 39.01
N GLY A 176 28.75 -68.03 38.57
CA GLY A 176 28.13 -69.32 38.79
C GLY A 176 27.79 -69.52 40.27
N GLY A 177 26.57 -69.99 40.52
CA GLY A 177 26.18 -70.72 41.73
C GLY A 177 26.20 -69.93 43.05
N GLY A 178 25.09 -69.27 43.38
CA GLY A 178 24.88 -68.74 44.72
C GLY A 178 23.54 -68.04 44.89
N SER A 179 22.55 -68.79 45.34
CA SER A 179 21.21 -68.35 45.75
C SER A 179 21.23 -67.06 46.57
N SER A 180 20.49 -66.02 46.12
CA SER A 180 19.66 -65.10 46.93
C SER A 180 19.09 -64.00 46.03
N SER A 181 17.84 -64.13 45.61
CA SER A 181 17.10 -63.08 44.91
C SER A 181 16.63 -62.02 45.91
N VAL A 182 17.41 -60.95 46.05
CA VAL A 182 16.95 -59.70 46.65
C VAL A 182 16.76 -58.73 45.49
N THR A 183 15.51 -58.53 45.07
CA THR A 183 15.18 -57.73 43.88
C THR A 183 14.98 -56.26 44.20
N ASN A 184 14.95 -55.85 45.47
CA ASN A 184 14.66 -54.48 45.87
C ASN A 184 15.58 -53.96 46.98
N LEU A 185 16.01 -52.69 46.87
CA LEU A 185 16.84 -52.00 47.86
C LEU A 185 16.20 -51.96 49.26
N SER A 186 14.87 -51.93 49.31
CA SER A 186 14.09 -51.98 50.55
C SER A 186 14.22 -53.33 51.28
N GLU A 187 14.35 -54.44 50.56
CA GLU A 187 14.58 -55.76 51.17
C GLU A 187 16.02 -55.89 51.70
N LEU A 188 16.99 -55.30 51.00
CA LEU A 188 18.40 -55.30 51.42
C LEU A 188 18.61 -54.47 52.70
N ALA A 189 17.96 -53.31 52.80
CA ALA A 189 17.97 -52.49 54.01
C ALA A 189 17.31 -53.20 55.20
N SER A 190 16.25 -53.97 54.95
CA SER A 190 15.55 -54.76 55.98
C SER A 190 16.42 -55.93 56.48
N ALA A 191 17.15 -56.59 55.58
CA ALA A 191 18.08 -57.65 55.93
C ALA A 191 19.33 -57.13 56.68
N ALA A 192 19.79 -55.92 56.35
CA ALA A 192 20.90 -55.27 57.05
C ALA A 192 20.50 -54.69 58.42
N ASN A 193 19.21 -54.37 58.63
CA ASN A 193 18.68 -53.83 59.88
C ASN A 193 18.28 -54.91 60.90
N ILE A 194 18.99 -56.03 60.94
CA ILE A 194 18.83 -57.06 61.98
C ILE A 194 19.98 -56.91 62.99
N ARG A 195 19.89 -55.91 63.85
CA ARG A 195 20.38 -55.97 65.23
C ARG A 195 19.38 -55.29 66.15
N LYS A 196 18.92 -56.06 67.15
CA LYS A 196 18.40 -55.54 68.42
C LYS A 196 19.44 -54.62 69.07
#